data_AF-A0A0J9V7E7-F1
#
_entry.id   AF-A0A0J9V7E7-F1
#
_cell.length_a   1.000
_cell.length_b   1.000
_cell.length_c   1.000
_cell.angle_alpha   90.00
_cell.angle_beta   90.00
_cell.angle_gamma   90.00
#
_symmetry.space_group_name_H-M   'P 1'
#
loop_
_entity.id
_entity.type
_entity.pdbx_description
1 polymer ?
#
loop_
_entity_poly.entity_id
_entity_poly.type
_entity_poly.pdbx_seq_one_letter_code
_entity_poly.pdbx_strand_id
1 'polypeptide(L)'
;MGNLLLKEKPVDLFRKKGDILNLRNLKAVHVEKVYPPLKKSKKISVCRCWKSNNFPYCDNSHQKLQQQGVICGPLLLEVRRSNNANA
;
A
#
# COMPACT_ATOMS: atom_id res chain seq x y z
N MET A 1 -25.87 -14.67 29.42
CA MET A 1 -25.94 -13.26 28.99
C MET A 1 -24.55 -12.81 28.57
N GLY A 2 -24.28 -12.80 27.27
CA GLY A 2 -22.95 -12.48 26.74
C GLY A 2 -22.67 -10.98 26.82
N ASN A 3 -21.48 -10.63 27.27
CA ASN A 3 -21.04 -9.28 27.56
C ASN A 3 -21.20 -8.36 26.33
N LEU A 4 -22.14 -7.41 26.39
CA LEU A 4 -22.46 -6.44 25.32
C LEU A 4 -21.34 -5.39 25.09
N LEU A 5 -20.25 -5.45 25.88
CA LEU A 5 -19.15 -4.48 25.89
C LEU A 5 -18.12 -4.65 24.77
N LEU A 6 -18.16 -5.74 24.00
CA LEU A 6 -17.22 -6.01 22.90
C LEU A 6 -17.85 -5.98 21.49
N LYS A 7 -19.02 -5.35 21.33
CA LYS A 7 -19.46 -4.97 19.98
C LYS A 7 -18.67 -3.74 19.55
N GLU A 8 -17.39 -3.94 19.22
CA GLU A 8 -16.61 -2.91 18.52
C GLU A 8 -17.40 -2.54 17.27
N LYS A 9 -17.84 -1.27 17.19
CA LYS A 9 -18.43 -0.77 15.95
C LYS A 9 -17.40 -1.00 14.86
N PRO A 10 -17.77 -1.56 13.69
CA PRO A 10 -16.83 -1.75 12.60
C PRO A 10 -16.29 -0.37 12.24
N VAL A 11 -15.06 -0.10 12.67
CA VAL A 11 -14.38 1.14 12.31
C VAL A 11 -14.03 0.94 10.84
N ASP A 12 -14.62 1.75 9.98
CA ASP A 12 -14.22 1.83 8.58
C ASP A 12 -12.79 2.41 8.54
N LEU A 13 -11.79 1.52 8.63
CA LEU A 13 -10.36 1.84 8.66
C LEU A 13 -9.83 2.30 7.31
N PHE A 14 -10.67 2.26 6.26
CA PHE A 14 -10.28 2.68 4.93
C PHE A 14 -10.19 4.20 4.81
N ARG A 15 -9.16 4.67 4.09
CA ARG A 15 -9.03 6.10 3.76
C ARG A 15 -10.17 6.51 2.83
N LYS A 16 -10.90 7.54 3.22
CA LYS A 16 -12.01 8.11 2.45
C LYS A 16 -11.51 9.19 1.52
N LYS A 17 -12.31 9.53 0.51
CA LYS A 17 -12.04 10.66 -0.39
C LYS A 17 -12.11 11.95 0.41
N GLY A 18 -11.12 12.83 0.26
CA GLY A 18 -11.06 14.11 0.97
C GLY A 18 -10.43 14.05 2.35
N ASP A 19 -10.06 12.87 2.86
CA ASP A 19 -9.30 12.76 4.10
C ASP A 19 -7.92 13.45 3.99
N ILE A 20 -7.38 13.87 5.12
CA ILE A 20 -6.10 14.62 5.25
C ILE A 20 -4.94 13.97 4.47
N LEU A 21 -4.93 12.64 4.37
CA LEU A 21 -3.94 11.89 3.60
C LEU A 21 -4.38 11.51 2.18
N ASN A 22 -5.68 11.46 1.90
CA ASN A 22 -6.24 11.15 0.57
C ASN A 22 -6.88 12.38 -0.10
N LEU A 23 -6.14 13.48 -0.11
CA LEU A 23 -6.56 14.76 -0.73
C LEU A 23 -6.80 14.64 -2.24
N ARG A 24 -6.26 13.60 -2.87
CA ARG A 24 -6.39 13.32 -4.32
C ARG A 24 -7.56 12.41 -4.66
N ASN A 25 -8.40 12.07 -3.68
CA ASN A 25 -9.60 11.24 -3.89
C ASN A 25 -9.30 9.88 -4.54
N LEU A 26 -8.13 9.31 -4.23
CA LEU A 26 -7.71 7.98 -4.69
C LEU A 26 -8.65 6.92 -4.11
N LYS A 27 -8.75 5.76 -4.80
CA LYS A 27 -9.53 4.62 -4.30
C LYS A 27 -8.95 4.14 -2.96
N ALA A 28 -9.81 3.76 -2.03
CA ALA A 28 -9.36 3.25 -0.74
C ALA A 28 -8.52 1.96 -0.87
N VAL A 29 -8.87 1.10 -1.84
CA VAL A 29 -8.19 -0.16 -2.13
C VAL A 29 -7.74 -0.14 -3.59
N HIS A 30 -6.45 -0.46 -3.80
CA HIS A 30 -5.87 -0.64 -5.14
C HIS A 30 -5.47 -2.09 -5.29
N VAL A 31 -6.00 -2.76 -6.31
CA VAL A 31 -5.71 -4.16 -6.60
C VAL A 31 -4.93 -4.21 -7.91
N GLU A 32 -3.71 -4.71 -7.82
CA GLU A 32 -2.88 -5.01 -8.98
C GLU A 32 -2.54 -6.50 -8.95
N LYS A 33 -2.87 -7.20 -10.04
CA LYS A 33 -2.54 -8.63 -10.17
C LYS A 33 -1.14 -8.75 -10.75
N VAL A 34 -0.22 -9.31 -9.98
CA VAL A 34 1.16 -9.56 -10.42
C VAL A 34 1.40 -11.06 -10.48
N TYR A 35 1.84 -11.55 -11.64
CA TYR A 35 2.22 -12.95 -11.83
C TYR A 35 3.74 -13.12 -11.65
N PRO A 36 4.20 -14.27 -11.13
CA PRO A 36 5.63 -14.57 -11.02
C PRO A 36 6.34 -14.48 -12.38
N PRO A 37 7.46 -13.74 -12.49
CA PRO A 37 8.18 -13.61 -13.75
C PRO A 37 8.94 -14.89 -14.11
N LEU A 38 9.00 -15.22 -15.41
CA LEU A 38 9.69 -16.42 -15.89
C LEU A 38 11.23 -16.31 -15.84
N LYS A 39 11.81 -15.12 -16.01
CA LYS A 39 13.27 -14.95 -16.16
C LYS A 39 13.93 -14.35 -14.92
N LYS A 40 13.64 -13.09 -14.61
CA LYS A 40 14.28 -12.32 -13.53
C LYS A 40 13.25 -11.86 -12.52
N SER A 41 13.63 -11.79 -11.24
CA SER A 41 12.82 -11.21 -10.17
C SER A 41 12.42 -9.78 -10.52
N LYS A 42 11.16 -9.41 -10.26
CA LYS A 42 10.66 -8.05 -10.47
C LYS A 42 10.60 -7.34 -9.12
N LYS A 43 11.21 -6.16 -9.02
CA LYS A 43 11.09 -5.28 -7.84
C LYS A 43 10.09 -4.17 -8.15
N ILE A 44 9.17 -3.92 -7.22
CA ILE A 44 8.11 -2.92 -7.33
C ILE A 44 8.12 -2.10 -6.05
N SER A 45 8.17 -0.78 -6.16
CA SER A 45 8.06 0.12 -5.01
C SER A 45 6.62 0.58 -4.89
N VAL A 46 5.96 0.23 -3.80
CA VAL A 46 4.56 0.57 -3.50
C VAL A 46 4.50 1.76 -2.55
N CYS A 47 3.67 2.75 -2.87
CA CYS A 47 3.48 3.95 -2.07
C CYS A 47 2.74 3.65 -0.77
N ARG A 48 3.25 4.19 0.35
CA ARG A 48 2.56 4.20 1.64
C ARG A 48 2.24 5.60 2.16
N CYS A 49 2.73 6.64 1.49
CA CYS A 49 2.59 8.03 1.94
C CYS A 49 1.39 8.77 1.33
N TRP A 50 0.68 8.16 0.38
CA TRP A 50 -0.50 8.74 -0.30
C TRP A 50 -0.26 10.05 -1.08
N LYS A 51 1.00 10.45 -1.28
CA LYS A 51 1.37 11.64 -2.07
C LYS A 51 1.91 11.34 -3.46
N SER A 52 1.97 10.06 -3.85
CA SER A 52 2.47 9.70 -5.19
C SER A 52 1.51 10.13 -6.29
N ASN A 53 2.06 10.67 -7.38
CA ASN A 53 1.32 10.95 -8.61
C ASN A 53 1.00 9.66 -9.38
N ASN A 54 1.81 8.61 -9.20
CA ASN A 54 1.64 7.31 -9.85
C ASN A 54 1.11 6.24 -8.87
N PHE A 55 0.23 6.64 -7.95
CA PHE A 55 -0.35 5.73 -6.96
C PHE A 55 -1.05 4.55 -7.66
N PRO A 56 -0.80 3.28 -7.27
CA PRO A 56 -0.26 2.80 -5.98
C PRO A 56 1.26 2.68 -5.92
N TYR A 57 2.00 3.02 -6.98
CA TYR A 57 3.45 2.93 -7.00
C TYR A 57 4.09 4.13 -6.32
N CYS A 58 5.32 3.97 -5.85
CA CYS A 58 6.12 5.04 -5.29
C CYS A 58 6.91 5.77 -6.39
N ASP A 59 6.78 7.09 -6.44
CA ASP A 59 7.49 8.02 -7.33
C ASP A 59 8.43 8.96 -6.55
N ASN A 60 8.85 8.55 -5.35
CA ASN A 60 9.68 9.33 -4.43
C ASN A 60 9.03 10.59 -3.83
N SER A 61 7.74 10.83 -4.04
CA SER A 61 7.02 11.95 -3.39
C SER A 61 7.09 11.95 -1.86
N HIS A 62 7.38 10.79 -1.24
CA HIS A 62 7.58 10.67 0.21
C HIS A 62 8.81 11.46 0.72
N GLN A 63 9.80 11.75 -0.12
CA GLN A 63 11.00 12.51 0.28
C GLN A 63 10.65 13.94 0.71
N LYS A 64 9.67 14.57 0.06
CA LYS A 64 9.16 15.90 0.47
C LYS A 64 8.55 15.87 1.87
N LEU A 65 7.88 14.77 2.23
CA LEU A 65 7.32 14.60 3.57
C LEU A 65 8.42 14.33 4.62
N GLN A 66 9.46 13.57 4.25
CA GLN A 66 10.62 13.35 5.12
C GLN A 66 11.35 14.65 5.45
N GLN A 67 11.48 15.57 4.47
CA GLN A 67 12.02 16.91 4.69
C GLN A 67 11.18 17.73 5.70
N GLN A 68 9.88 17.43 5.81
CA GLN A 68 8.97 18.04 6.79
C GLN A 68 8.95 17.29 8.14
N GLY A 69 9.85 16.32 8.35
CA GLY A 69 9.94 15.52 9.58
C GLY A 69 9.01 14.31 9.63
N VAL A 70 8.28 14.00 8.55
CA VAL A 70 7.38 12.83 8.52
C VAL A 70 8.17 11.57 8.15
N ILE A 71 8.23 10.63 9.10
CA ILE A 71 8.88 9.33 8.89
C ILE A 71 7.97 8.43 8.06
N CYS A 72 8.18 8.41 6.75
CA CYS A 72 7.46 7.52 5.84
C CYS A 72 8.38 7.02 4.72
N GLY A 73 8.03 5.87 4.13
CA GLY A 73 8.79 5.27 3.05
C GLY A 73 7.97 4.22 2.29
N PRO A 74 8.40 3.84 1.08
CA PRO A 74 7.69 2.85 0.28
C PRO A 74 7.75 1.45 0.90
N LEU A 75 6.87 0.57 0.43
CA LEU A 75 7.02 -0.87 0.56
C LEU A 75 7.76 -1.37 -0.68
N LEU A 76 8.90 -2.04 -0.51
CA LEU A 76 9.58 -2.71 -1.62
C LEU A 76 9.05 -4.14 -1.73
N LEU A 77 8.33 -4.42 -2.82
CA LEU A 77 7.80 -5.72 -3.15
C LEU A 77 8.72 -6.41 -4.16
N GLU A 78 9.24 -7.58 -3.83
CA GLU A 78 10.04 -8.41 -4.73
C GLU A 78 9.23 -9.64 -5.13
N VAL A 79 8.85 -9.73 -6.41
CA VAL A 79 8.20 -10.91 -6.97
C VAL A 79 9.27 -11.81 -7.57
N ARG A 80 9.51 -12.93 -6.90
CA ARG A 80 10.49 -13.93 -7.31
C ARG A 80 9.86 -14.93 -8.29
N ARG A 81 10.71 -15.50 -9.14
CA ARG A 81 10.34 -16.66 -9.94
C ARG A 81 9.95 -17.80 -8.99
N SER A 82 8.88 -18.53 -9.31
CA SER A 82 8.58 -19.77 -8.60
C SER A 82 9.65 -20.81 -8.96
N ASN A 83 10.45 -21.20 -7.97
CA ASN A 83 11.42 -22.29 -8.08
C ASN A 83 10.74 -23.61 -7.65
N ASN A 84 9.59 -23.94 -8.22
CA ASN A 84 9.04 -25.29 -8.06
C ASN A 84 9.91 -26.26 -8.87
N ALA A 85 10.90 -26.83 -8.20
CA ALA A 85 11.68 -27.97 -8.68
C ALA A 85 10.98 -29.32 -8.41
N ASN A 86 9.80 -29.33 -7.77
CA ASN A 86 9.04 -30.55 -7.46
C ASN A 86 7.53 -30.28 -7.54
N ALA A 87 6.97 -30.27 -8.75
CA ALA A 87 5.55 -30.49 -8.99
C ALA A 87 5.42 -31.57 -10.07
#